data_AF-A0A7Z9IQT5-F1
#
_entry.id   AF-A0A7Z9IQT5-F1
#
_cell.length_a   1.000
_cell.length_b   1.000
_cell.length_c   1.000
_cell.angle_alpha   90.00
_cell.angle_beta   90.00
_cell.angle_gamma   90.00
#
_symmetry.space_group_name_H-M   'P 1'
#
loop_
_entity.id
_entity.type
_entity.pdbx_description
1 polymer ?
#
loop_
_entity_poly.entity_id
_entity_poly.type
_entity_poly.pdbx_seq_one_letter_code
_entity_poly.pdbx_strand_id
1 'polypeptide(L)'
;MNKLWEDLKDNMKEWGTSAVEKAEEISRVAVAKGEEFTKISKIKIDIHQLQREKSKRYEDLGKFAYHQAQDQNMANFTGNAEFFQTVNKIVELNNQIAEKEAEIEQIKEEYGLQDQDIEDAAEIELENTPRQKEIIPETSDEDKESAPE
;
A
#
# COMPACT_ATOMS: atom_id res chain seq x y z
N MET A 1 -50.97 36.64 -16.52
CA MET A 1 -50.10 36.26 -15.39
C MET A 1 -49.34 34.97 -15.74
N ASN A 2 -48.44 35.01 -16.74
CA ASN A 2 -47.70 33.83 -17.21
C ASN A 2 -46.19 33.91 -16.90
N LYS A 3 -45.65 35.13 -16.72
CA LYS A 3 -44.21 35.35 -16.51
C LYS A 3 -43.69 34.73 -15.21
N LEU A 4 -44.40 34.91 -14.09
CA LEU A 4 -43.99 34.34 -12.79
C LEU A 4 -43.96 32.79 -12.76
N TRP A 5 -44.81 32.13 -13.56
CA TRP A 5 -44.83 30.66 -13.66
C TRP A 5 -43.75 30.15 -14.62
N GLU A 6 -43.49 30.86 -15.71
CA GLU A 6 -42.37 30.57 -16.62
C GLU A 6 -41.03 30.79 -15.91
N ASP A 7 -40.85 31.92 -15.20
CA ASP A 7 -39.63 32.22 -14.43
C ASP A 7 -39.37 31.20 -13.31
N LEU A 8 -40.43 30.65 -12.68
CA LEU A 8 -40.31 29.58 -11.68
C LEU A 8 -39.92 28.24 -12.34
N LYS A 9 -40.52 27.92 -13.48
CA LYS A 9 -40.22 26.71 -14.24
C LYS A 9 -38.80 26.72 -14.80
N ASP A 10 -38.32 27.88 -15.24
CA ASP A 10 -36.97 28.09 -15.74
C ASP A 10 -35.94 27.98 -14.60
N ASN A 11 -36.19 28.59 -13.44
CA ASN A 11 -35.35 28.40 -12.25
C ASN A 11 -35.33 26.95 -11.76
N MET A 12 -36.46 26.24 -11.80
CA MET A 12 -36.53 24.82 -11.40
C MET A 12 -35.79 23.92 -12.40
N LYS A 13 -35.80 24.28 -13.68
CA LYS A 13 -35.04 23.58 -14.72
C LYS A 13 -33.54 23.82 -14.57
N GLU A 14 -33.12 25.07 -14.35
CA GLU A 14 -31.72 25.42 -14.06
C GLU A 14 -31.21 24.76 -12.78
N TRP A 15 -32.03 24.70 -11.74
CA TRP A 15 -31.66 23.99 -10.50
C TRP A 15 -31.56 22.49 -10.72
N GLY A 16 -32.48 21.90 -11.49
CA GLY A 16 -32.44 20.49 -11.88
C GLY A 16 -31.18 20.15 -12.68
N THR A 17 -30.83 20.96 -13.70
CA THR A 17 -29.61 20.75 -14.49
C THR A 17 -28.34 21.00 -13.66
N SER A 18 -28.31 22.05 -12.85
CA SER A 18 -27.17 22.36 -11.97
C SER A 18 -26.96 21.29 -10.89
N ALA A 19 -28.03 20.70 -10.34
CA ALA A 19 -27.94 19.62 -9.37
C ALA A 19 -27.41 18.33 -10.00
N VAL A 20 -27.82 18.01 -11.23
CA VAL A 20 -27.30 16.84 -11.97
C VAL A 20 -25.82 17.03 -12.32
N GLU A 21 -25.44 18.19 -12.86
CA GLU A 21 -24.04 18.51 -13.17
C GLU A 21 -23.16 18.45 -11.90
N LYS A 22 -23.65 18.98 -10.78
CA LYS A 22 -22.96 18.93 -9.49
C LYS A 22 -22.85 17.50 -8.95
N ALA A 23 -23.87 16.67 -9.11
CA ALA A 23 -23.82 15.26 -8.73
C ALA A 23 -22.82 14.47 -9.59
N GLU A 24 -22.77 14.73 -10.89
CA GLU A 24 -21.79 14.13 -11.81
C GLU A 24 -20.35 14.57 -11.51
N GLU A 25 -20.14 15.83 -11.14
CA GLU A 25 -18.84 16.33 -10.71
C GLU A 25 -18.39 15.66 -9.41
N ILE A 26 -19.26 15.61 -8.40
CA ILE A 26 -18.99 14.90 -7.14
C ILE A 26 -18.68 13.42 -7.39
N SER A 27 -19.44 12.78 -8.29
CA SER A 27 -19.23 11.37 -8.66
C SER A 27 -17.87 11.15 -9.35
N ARG A 28 -17.49 12.01 -10.30
CA ARG A 28 -16.18 11.92 -10.98
C ARG A 28 -15.03 12.13 -10.00
N VAL A 29 -15.15 13.10 -9.10
CA VAL A 29 -14.14 13.36 -8.07
C VAL A 29 -14.00 12.16 -7.13
N ALA A 30 -15.10 11.53 -6.72
CA ALA A 30 -15.05 10.34 -5.87
C ALA A 30 -14.37 9.14 -6.58
N VAL A 31 -14.66 8.92 -7.86
CA VAL A 31 -14.03 7.86 -8.67
C VAL A 31 -12.52 8.12 -8.80
N ALA A 32 -12.13 9.35 -9.14
CA ALA A 32 -10.73 9.74 -9.26
C ALA A 32 -9.98 9.55 -7.94
N LYS A 33 -10.54 10.00 -6.81
CA LYS A 33 -9.95 9.76 -5.47
C LYS A 33 -9.81 8.27 -5.17
N GLY A 34 -10.78 7.45 -5.58
CA GLY A 34 -10.72 5.99 -5.45
C GLY A 34 -9.55 5.35 -6.21
N GLU A 35 -9.31 5.76 -7.46
CA GLU A 35 -8.17 5.28 -8.25
C GLU A 35 -6.82 5.64 -7.60
N GLU A 36 -6.73 6.83 -7.00
CA GLU A 36 -5.52 7.26 -6.29
C GLU A 36 -5.25 6.45 -5.01
N PHE A 37 -6.30 6.02 -4.27
CA PHE A 37 -6.10 5.12 -3.13
C PHE A 37 -5.44 3.81 -3.54
N THR A 38 -5.87 3.21 -4.65
CA THR A 38 -5.25 1.98 -5.16
C THR A 38 -3.79 2.21 -5.55
N LYS A 39 -3.46 3.35 -6.18
CA LYS A 39 -2.07 3.71 -6.51
C LYS A 39 -1.22 3.86 -5.25
N ILE A 40 -1.70 4.60 -4.25
CA ILE A 40 -1.03 4.75 -2.95
C ILE A 40 -0.82 3.38 -2.29
N SER A 41 -1.82 2.51 -2.27
CA SER A 41 -1.71 1.16 -1.71
C SER A 41 -0.62 0.33 -2.40
N LYS A 42 -0.52 0.42 -3.73
CA LYS A 42 0.54 -0.25 -4.49
C LYS A 42 1.92 0.28 -4.10
N ILE A 43 2.08 1.60 -3.98
CA ILE A 43 3.35 2.22 -3.56
C ILE A 43 3.70 1.80 -2.12
N LYS A 44 2.73 1.72 -1.20
CA LYS A 44 2.94 1.23 0.17
C LYS A 44 3.43 -0.22 0.20
N ILE A 45 2.88 -1.09 -0.65
CA ILE A 45 3.35 -2.48 -0.80
C ILE A 45 4.82 -2.50 -1.25
N ASP A 46 5.19 -1.68 -2.24
CA ASP A 46 6.58 -1.58 -2.70
C ASP A 46 7.50 -1.10 -1.57
N ILE A 47 7.11 -0.07 -0.81
CA ILE A 47 7.87 0.43 0.35
C ILE A 47 8.08 -0.70 1.36
N HIS A 48 7.06 -1.49 1.69
CA HIS A 48 7.20 -2.63 2.60
C HIS A 48 8.17 -3.68 2.07
N GLN A 49 8.20 -3.95 0.77
CA GLN A 49 9.17 -4.87 0.17
C GLN A 49 10.59 -4.32 0.29
N LEU A 50 10.80 -3.03 -0.02
CA LEU A 50 12.10 -2.37 0.13
C LEU A 50 12.58 -2.34 1.59
N GLN A 51 11.68 -2.11 2.54
CA GLN A 51 11.97 -2.18 3.97
C GLN A 51 12.41 -3.59 4.40
N ARG A 52 11.75 -4.64 3.91
CA ARG A 52 12.16 -6.03 4.15
C ARG A 52 13.54 -6.32 3.58
N GLU A 53 13.82 -5.86 2.35
CA GLU A 53 15.15 -6.00 1.76
C GLU A 53 16.21 -5.27 2.61
N LYS A 54 15.94 -4.03 3.01
CA LYS A 54 16.82 -3.25 3.88
C LYS A 54 17.13 -3.96 5.18
N SER A 55 16.12 -4.54 5.84
CA SER A 55 16.31 -5.33 7.07
C SER A 55 17.23 -6.53 6.83
N LYS A 56 17.08 -7.23 5.70
CA LYS A 56 17.97 -8.32 5.33
C LYS A 56 19.41 -7.83 5.12
N ARG A 57 19.62 -6.68 4.48
CA ARG A 57 20.96 -6.09 4.33
C ARG A 57 21.61 -5.72 5.67
N TYR A 58 20.83 -5.22 6.62
CA TYR A 58 21.32 -4.97 7.98
C TYR A 58 21.70 -6.26 8.71
N GLU A 59 20.92 -7.33 8.55
CA GLU A 59 21.23 -8.65 9.09
C GLU A 59 22.55 -9.18 8.50
N ASP A 60 22.70 -9.12 7.18
CA ASP A 60 23.91 -9.54 6.47
C ASP A 60 25.13 -8.74 6.94
N LEU A 61 25.00 -7.42 7.09
CA LEU A 61 26.05 -6.54 7.61
C LEU A 61 26.44 -6.88 9.06
N GLY A 62 25.45 -7.19 9.90
CA GLY A 62 25.68 -7.59 11.30
C GLY A 62 26.43 -8.91 11.40
N LYS A 63 26.03 -9.92 10.60
CA LYS A 63 26.74 -11.20 10.51
C LYS A 63 28.17 -10.99 10.02
N PHE A 64 28.34 -10.19 8.98
CA PHE A 64 29.65 -9.87 8.43
C PHE A 64 30.56 -9.24 9.49
N ALA A 65 30.09 -8.21 10.19
CA ALA A 65 30.84 -7.53 11.25
C ALA A 65 31.22 -8.49 12.39
N TYR A 66 30.30 -9.37 12.80
CA TYR A 66 30.56 -10.38 13.83
C TYR A 66 31.69 -11.34 13.43
N HIS A 67 31.60 -11.93 12.23
CA HIS A 67 32.64 -12.83 11.70
C HIS A 67 33.98 -12.10 11.57
N GLN A 68 33.95 -10.87 11.09
CA GLN A 68 35.15 -10.08 10.87
C GLN A 68 35.88 -9.73 12.18
N ALA A 69 35.12 -9.50 13.26
CA ALA A 69 35.64 -9.27 14.61
C ALA A 69 36.15 -10.56 15.28
N GLN A 70 35.44 -11.68 15.13
CA GLN A 70 35.79 -12.96 15.74
C GLN A 70 36.96 -13.66 15.02
N ASP A 71 36.88 -13.79 13.70
CA ASP A 71 37.69 -14.74 12.93
C ASP A 71 38.98 -14.11 12.39
N GLN A 72 39.01 -12.79 12.20
CA GLN A 72 40.17 -12.10 11.61
C GLN A 72 40.75 -10.99 12.47
N ASN A 73 40.19 -10.74 13.66
CA ASN A 73 40.63 -9.70 14.60
C ASN A 73 40.83 -8.33 13.91
N MET A 74 39.97 -8.02 12.93
CA MET A 74 40.08 -6.79 12.16
C MET A 74 39.68 -5.59 13.01
N ALA A 75 40.59 -4.62 13.13
CA ALA A 75 40.38 -3.42 13.94
C ALA A 75 39.54 -2.33 13.24
N ASN A 76 39.39 -2.39 11.90
CA ASN A 76 38.54 -1.50 11.11
C ASN A 76 38.17 -2.11 9.74
N PHE A 77 37.23 -1.48 9.02
CA PHE A 77 36.73 -1.94 7.70
C PHE A 77 37.38 -1.22 6.51
N THR A 78 38.49 -0.52 6.72
CA THR A 78 39.14 0.26 5.65
C THR A 78 39.63 -0.67 4.55
N GLY A 79 39.26 -0.39 3.30
CA GLY A 79 39.60 -1.23 2.15
C GLY A 79 38.75 -2.51 2.01
N ASN A 80 37.77 -2.73 2.88
CA ASN A 80 36.86 -3.85 2.76
C ASN A 80 35.74 -3.55 1.75
N ALA A 81 35.93 -3.98 0.49
CA ALA A 81 35.01 -3.68 -0.60
C ALA A 81 33.60 -4.24 -0.36
N GLU A 82 33.48 -5.44 0.22
CA GLU A 82 32.21 -6.11 0.49
C GLU A 82 31.38 -5.37 1.55
N PHE A 83 32.06 -4.87 2.60
CA PHE A 83 31.44 -3.99 3.60
C PHE A 83 30.84 -2.74 2.94
N PHE A 84 31.62 -2.03 2.13
CA PHE A 84 31.14 -0.81 1.46
C PHE A 84 30.04 -1.07 0.45
N GLN A 85 30.06 -2.20 -0.27
CA GLN A 85 28.96 -2.59 -1.15
C GLN A 85 27.65 -2.76 -0.38
N THR A 86 27.70 -3.43 0.77
CA THR A 86 26.51 -3.64 1.61
C THR A 86 25.97 -2.32 2.16
N VAL A 87 26.84 -1.44 2.65
CA VAL A 87 26.47 -0.10 3.13
C VAL A 87 25.87 0.75 2.01
N ASN A 88 26.49 0.77 0.83
CA ASN A 88 25.98 1.51 -0.32
C ASN A 88 24.60 1.00 -0.75
N LYS A 89 24.36 -0.32 -0.69
CA LYS A 89 23.05 -0.89 -1.01
C LYS A 89 21.98 -0.45 -0.01
N ILE A 90 22.31 -0.36 1.27
CA ILE A 90 21.40 0.18 2.30
C ILE A 90 21.07 1.65 2.02
N VAL A 91 22.05 2.47 1.63
CA VAL A 91 21.84 3.87 1.25
C VAL A 91 20.92 3.99 0.04
N GLU A 92 21.15 3.17 -1.00
CA GLU A 92 20.30 3.13 -2.18
C GLU A 92 18.84 2.77 -1.83
N LEU A 93 18.64 1.75 -0.99
CA LEU A 93 17.31 1.35 -0.53
C LEU A 93 16.62 2.46 0.29
N ASN A 94 17.36 3.20 1.12
CA ASN A 94 16.79 4.34 1.84
C ASN A 94 16.34 5.46 0.89
N ASN A 95 17.13 5.75 -0.16
CA ASN A 95 16.75 6.75 -1.15
C ASN A 95 15.49 6.33 -1.91
N GLN A 96 15.41 5.06 -2.34
CA GLN A 96 14.21 4.54 -3.03
C GLN A 96 12.96 4.56 -2.16
N ILE A 97 13.09 4.28 -0.85
CA ILE A 97 11.98 4.40 0.11
C ILE A 97 11.54 5.86 0.21
N ALA A 98 12.48 6.80 0.39
CA ALA A 98 12.17 8.22 0.53
C ALA A 98 11.52 8.81 -0.74
N GLU A 99 11.97 8.39 -1.93
CA GLU A 99 11.37 8.79 -3.21
C GLU A 99 9.91 8.33 -3.31
N LYS A 100 9.63 7.07 -2.94
CA LYS A 100 8.26 6.52 -2.94
C LYS A 100 7.36 7.15 -1.87
N GLU A 101 7.91 7.49 -0.71
CA GLU A 101 7.18 8.23 0.33
C GLU A 101 6.82 9.63 -0.16
N ALA A 102 7.73 10.32 -0.85
CA ALA A 102 7.47 11.62 -1.46
C ALA A 102 6.42 11.53 -2.59
N GLU A 103 6.43 10.46 -3.39
CA GLU A 103 5.40 10.20 -4.41
C GLU A 103 4.01 10.09 -3.77
N ILE A 104 3.88 9.41 -2.62
CA ILE A 104 2.62 9.33 -1.87
C ILE A 104 2.17 10.73 -1.40
N GLU A 105 3.07 11.53 -0.84
CA GLU A 105 2.73 12.90 -0.39
C GLU A 105 2.29 13.78 -1.55
N GLN A 106 2.93 13.68 -2.72
CA GLN A 106 2.52 14.41 -3.91
C GLN A 106 1.09 14.04 -4.36
N ILE A 107 0.75 12.75 -4.36
CA ILE A 107 -0.61 12.28 -4.69
C ILE A 107 -1.62 12.80 -3.66
N LYS A 108 -1.28 12.79 -2.37
CA LYS A 108 -2.15 13.33 -1.32
C LYS A 108 -2.43 14.81 -1.52
N GLU A 109 -1.40 15.61 -1.80
CA GLU A 109 -1.52 17.05 -2.03
C GLU A 109 -2.36 17.36 -3.28
N GLU A 110 -2.13 16.65 -4.39
CA GLU A 110 -2.83 16.86 -5.65
C GLU A 110 -4.34 16.57 -5.56
N TYR A 111 -4.72 15.55 -4.78
CA TYR A 111 -6.11 15.08 -4.67
C TYR A 111 -6.80 15.47 -3.35
N GLY A 112 -6.10 16.21 -2.49
CA GLY A 112 -6.58 16.61 -1.16
C GLY A 112 -7.02 15.41 -0.33
N LEU A 113 -6.15 14.39 -0.25
CA LEU A 113 -6.36 13.18 0.54
C LEU A 113 -5.67 13.32 1.89
N GLN A 114 -6.28 12.78 2.93
CA GLN A 114 -5.71 12.67 4.27
C GLN A 114 -5.31 11.23 4.56
N ASP A 115 -4.44 11.02 5.56
CA ASP A 115 -4.05 9.67 5.97
C ASP A 115 -5.25 8.80 6.37
N GLN A 116 -6.23 9.43 7.02
CA GLN A 116 -7.47 8.77 7.44
C GLN A 116 -8.30 8.28 6.24
N ASP A 117 -8.35 9.04 5.15
CA ASP A 117 -9.07 8.63 3.94
C ASP A 117 -8.45 7.35 3.33
N ILE A 118 -7.13 7.19 3.45
CA ILE A 118 -6.40 6.02 2.96
C ILE A 118 -6.61 4.81 3.87
N GLU A 119 -6.65 5.01 5.19
CA GLU A 119 -6.94 3.97 6.18
C GLU A 119 -8.37 3.43 6.04
N ASP A 120 -9.34 4.33 5.92
CA ASP A 120 -10.75 3.98 5.72
C ASP A 120 -10.96 3.20 4.40
N ALA A 121 -10.28 3.60 3.32
CA ALA A 121 -10.33 2.89 2.04
C ALA A 121 -9.74 1.48 2.14
N ALA A 122 -8.69 1.28 2.92
CA ALA A 122 -8.08 -0.03 3.13
C ALA A 122 -8.98 -1.00 3.90
N GLU A 123 -9.77 -0.52 4.87
CA GLU A 123 -10.74 -1.35 5.60
C GLU A 123 -11.91 -1.79 4.72
N ILE A 124 -12.42 -0.90 3.86
CA ILE A 124 -13.53 -1.21 2.94
C ILE A 124 -13.14 -2.29 1.91
N GLU A 125 -11.89 -2.30 1.44
CA GLU A 125 -11.40 -3.33 0.50
C GLU A 125 -11.32 -4.72 1.17
N LEU A 126 -10.95 -4.78 2.46
CA LEU A 126 -10.92 -6.02 3.24
C LEU A 126 -12.32 -6.62 3.49
N GLU A 127 -13.35 -5.78 3.66
CA GLU A 127 -14.74 -6.25 3.83
C GLU A 127 -15.36 -6.76 2.51
N ASN A 128 -14.97 -6.18 1.37
CA ASN A 128 -15.51 -6.55 0.05
C ASN A 128 -14.79 -7.73 -0.61
N THR A 129 -13.66 -8.18 -0.06
CA THR A 129 -12.96 -9.36 -0.56
C THR A 129 -13.66 -10.64 -0.05
N PRO A 130 -14.23 -11.50 -0.91
CA PRO A 130 -14.82 -12.75 -0.44
C PRO A 130 -13.72 -13.58 0.24
N ARG A 131 -13.87 -13.81 1.55
CA ARG A 131 -13.01 -14.74 2.31
C ARG A 131 -12.95 -16.04 1.54
N GLN A 132 -11.81 -16.33 0.91
CA GLN A 132 -11.53 -17.67 0.43
C GLN A 132 -11.51 -18.55 1.68
N LYS A 133 -12.57 -19.31 1.90
CA LYS A 133 -12.55 -20.41 2.86
C LYS A 133 -11.39 -21.29 2.44
N GLU A 134 -10.34 -21.32 3.24
CA GLU A 134 -9.35 -22.39 3.17
C GLU A 134 -10.13 -23.70 3.24
N ILE A 135 -10.14 -24.41 2.12
CA ILE A 135 -10.58 -25.80 2.08
C ILE A 135 -9.46 -26.55 2.79
N ILE A 136 -9.64 -26.79 4.08
CA ILE A 136 -8.87 -27.80 4.79
C ILE A 136 -9.21 -29.12 4.10
N PRO A 137 -8.25 -29.83 3.48
CA PRO A 137 -8.55 -31.15 2.94
C PRO A 137 -8.86 -32.07 4.12
N GLU A 138 -10.11 -32.52 4.21
CA GLU A 138 -10.47 -33.67 5.04
C GLU A 138 -9.61 -34.84 4.58
N THR A 139 -8.62 -35.20 5.40
CA THR A 139 -7.98 -36.51 5.29
C THR A 139 -8.99 -37.54 5.76
N SER A 140 -9.77 -38.05 4.82
CA SER A 140 -10.48 -39.30 4.94
C SER A 140 -9.45 -40.43 4.96
N ASP A 141 -9.29 -41.08 6.11
CA ASP A 141 -8.82 -42.47 6.20
C ASP A 141 -9.57 -43.12 7.37
N GLU A 142 -10.84 -43.47 7.12
CA GLU A 142 -11.41 -44.67 7.74
C GLU A 142 -10.93 -45.85 6.91
N ASP A 143 -9.99 -46.63 7.43
CA ASP A 143 -10.09 -48.07 7.28
C ASP A 143 -9.76 -48.71 8.63
N LYS A 144 -10.84 -49.24 9.21
CA LYS A 144 -10.83 -50.21 10.31
C LYS A 144 -10.11 -51.46 9.83
N GLU A 145 -9.43 -52.16 10.73
CA GLU A 145 -9.91 -53.46 11.23
C GLU A 145 -8.82 -54.29 11.95
N SER A 146 -9.19 -54.68 13.17
CA SER A 146 -8.79 -55.89 13.92
C SER A 146 -7.36 -56.09 14.46
N ALA A 147 -7.33 -56.12 15.80
CA ALA A 147 -6.35 -56.70 16.73
C ALA A 147 -6.11 -58.22 16.55
N PRO A 148 -5.53 -58.98 17.51
CA PRO A 148 -4.41 -58.74 18.46
C PRO A 148 -3.32 -59.86 18.39
N GLU A 149 -2.19 -59.67 19.07
CA GLU A 149 -1.56 -60.64 19.99
C GLU A 149 -0.42 -59.99 20.78
#